data_AF-A0A822ABR0-F1
#
_entry.id   AF-A0A822ABR0-F1
#
_cell.length_a   1.000
_cell.length_b   1.000
_cell.length_c   1.000
_cell.angle_alpha   90.00
_cell.angle_beta   90.00
_cell.angle_gamma   90.00
#
_symmetry.space_group_name_H-M   'P 1'
#
loop_
_entity.id
_entity.type
_entity.pdbx_description
1 polymer ?
#
loop_
_entity_poly.entity_id
_entity_poly.type
_entity_poly.pdbx_seq_one_letter_code
_entity_poly.pdbx_strand_id
1 'polypeptide(L)'
;MCKIRQYFLNVTWAMGTWCLVGANIDRFLCSHHSVAYRRLSTRRTAKRFLVGIFIFFALLFIEVTYCFEASVPNVPVACYGRNIPCRLFNDWAALSFDIVLPSIFLAIFGSLTIRNVRLRVVHPV
;
A
#
# COMPACT_ATOMS: atom_id res chain seq x y z
N MET A 1 -15.22 18.40 9.69
CA MET A 1 -15.50 17.20 8.85
C MET A 1 -14.43 16.94 7.80
N CYS A 2 -13.83 17.96 7.19
CA CYS A 2 -12.95 17.76 6.04
C CYS A 2 -11.62 17.02 6.34
N LYS A 3 -10.94 17.32 7.46
CA LYS A 3 -9.70 16.61 7.85
C LYS A 3 -9.89 15.10 8.05
N ILE A 4 -10.99 14.73 8.72
CA ILE A 4 -11.34 13.33 8.98
C ILE A 4 -11.60 12.59 7.67
N ARG A 5 -12.36 13.22 6.77
CA ARG A 5 -12.61 12.67 5.43
C ARG A 5 -11.30 12.44 4.67
N GLN A 6 -10.40 13.42 4.67
CA GLN A 6 -9.11 13.30 3.98
C GLN A 6 -8.24 12.19 4.59
N TYR A 7 -8.21 12.10 5.92
CA TYR A 7 -7.49 11.05 6.63
C TYR A 7 -7.98 9.66 6.22
N PHE A 8 -9.29 9.41 6.29
CA PHE A 8 -9.85 8.12 5.91
C PHE A 8 -9.65 7.81 4.43
N LEU A 9 -9.74 8.81 3.54
CA LEU A 9 -9.44 8.62 2.13
C LEU A 9 -8.01 8.15 1.92
N ASN A 10 -7.01 8.87 2.46
CA ASN A 10 -5.60 8.52 2.32
C ASN A 10 -5.30 7.12 2.89
N VAL A 11 -5.77 6.83 4.12
CA VAL A 11 -5.56 5.52 4.75
C VAL A 11 -6.21 4.40 3.94
N THR A 12 -7.45 4.58 3.49
CA THR A 12 -8.17 3.55 2.73
C THR A 12 -7.52 3.29 1.37
N TRP A 13 -7.04 4.35 0.71
CA TRP A 13 -6.41 4.22 -0.60
C TRP A 13 -5.08 3.47 -0.49
N ALA A 14 -4.21 3.88 0.44
CA ALA A 14 -2.95 3.20 0.72
C ALA A 14 -3.19 1.74 1.14
N MET A 15 -4.15 1.49 2.04
CA MET A 15 -4.56 0.15 2.42
C MET A 15 -4.95 -0.72 1.22
N GLY A 16 -5.80 -0.19 0.33
CA GLY A 16 -6.24 -0.90 -0.86
C GLY A 16 -5.06 -1.30 -1.76
N THR A 17 -4.17 -0.35 -2.03
CA THR A 17 -2.98 -0.57 -2.85
C THR A 17 -2.03 -1.62 -2.23
N TRP A 18 -1.76 -1.52 -0.93
CA TRP A 18 -0.86 -2.47 -0.26
C TRP A 18 -1.51 -3.83 -0.02
N CYS A 19 -2.83 -3.93 0.04
CA CYS A 19 -3.53 -5.21 -0.01
C CYS A 19 -3.31 -5.91 -1.36
N LEU A 20 -3.30 -5.17 -2.48
CA LEU A 20 -2.98 -5.74 -3.79
C LEU A 20 -1.54 -6.24 -3.86
N VAL A 21 -0.59 -5.47 -3.32
CA VAL A 21 0.81 -5.89 -3.18
C VAL A 21 0.91 -7.18 -2.37
N GLY A 22 0.27 -7.22 -1.19
CA GLY A 22 0.23 -8.40 -0.32
C GLY A 22 -0.36 -9.62 -1.02
N ALA A 23 -1.46 -9.46 -1.76
CA ALA A 23 -2.05 -10.54 -2.54
C ALA A 23 -1.14 -11.04 -3.68
N ASN A 24 -0.35 -10.16 -4.28
CA ASN A 24 0.62 -10.52 -5.30
C ASN A 24 1.80 -11.33 -4.72
N ILE A 25 2.32 -10.88 -3.58
CA ILE A 25 3.34 -11.62 -2.81
C ILE A 25 2.82 -13.00 -2.40
N ASP A 26 1.58 -13.08 -1.92
CA ASP A 26 0.97 -14.35 -1.51
C ASP A 26 0.87 -15.34 -2.68
N ARG A 27 0.44 -14.87 -3.86
CA ARG A 27 0.44 -15.68 -5.09
C ARG A 27 1.85 -16.14 -5.50
N PHE A 28 2.84 -15.26 -5.38
CA PHE A 28 4.23 -15.63 -5.63
C PHE A 28 4.68 -16.76 -4.69
N LEU A 29 4.44 -16.63 -3.38
CA LEU A 29 4.81 -17.63 -2.38
C LEU A 29 4.11 -18.98 -2.65
N CYS A 30 2.84 -18.97 -3.03
CA CYS A 30 2.09 -20.17 -3.41
C CYS A 30 2.66 -20.86 -4.66
N SER A 31 3.07 -20.07 -5.66
CA SER A 31 3.63 -20.58 -6.92
C SER A 31 5.03 -21.18 -6.76
N HIS A 32 5.76 -20.82 -5.70
CA HIS A 32 7.15 -21.18 -5.51
C HIS A 32 7.38 -22.70 -5.43
N HIS A 33 8.51 -23.19 -5.98
CA HIS A 33 8.83 -24.62 -6.02
C HIS A 33 9.07 -25.20 -4.62
N SER A 34 9.85 -24.49 -3.79
CA SER A 34 10.15 -24.92 -2.42
C SER A 34 8.91 -24.84 -1.50
N VAL A 35 8.67 -25.93 -0.76
CA VAL A 35 7.58 -26.05 0.23
C VAL A 35 7.75 -25.06 1.39
N ALA A 36 9.00 -24.71 1.75
CA ALA A 36 9.29 -23.76 2.82
C ALA A 36 8.66 -22.37 2.54
N TYR A 37 8.77 -21.89 1.30
CA TYR A 37 8.19 -20.61 0.89
C TYR A 37 6.66 -20.67 0.83
N ARG A 38 6.09 -21.79 0.35
CA ARG A 38 4.64 -22.00 0.34
C ARG A 38 4.03 -21.95 1.75
N ARG A 39 4.75 -22.43 2.76
CA ARG A 39 4.33 -22.35 4.18
C ARG A 39 4.31 -20.93 4.75
N LEU A 40 4.87 -19.94 4.07
CA LEU A 40 4.74 -18.53 4.48
C LEU A 40 3.39 -17.95 4.08
N SER A 41 2.77 -18.46 2.99
CA SER A 41 1.39 -18.15 2.61
C SER A 41 0.42 -18.86 3.56
N THR A 42 0.20 -18.22 4.71
CA THR A 42 -0.79 -18.67 5.68
C THR A 42 -1.68 -17.51 6.08
N ARG A 43 -2.91 -17.84 6.50
CA ARG A 43 -3.86 -16.86 7.04
C ARG A 43 -3.27 -16.07 8.21
N ARG A 44 -2.37 -16.66 9.00
CA ARG A 44 -1.69 -15.98 10.12
C ARG A 44 -0.74 -14.90 9.62
N THR A 45 0.09 -15.22 8.63
CA THR A 45 1.00 -14.24 8.00
C THR A 45 0.20 -13.12 7.33
N ALA A 46 -0.83 -13.46 6.55
CA ALA A 46 -1.69 -12.47 5.90
C ALA A 46 -2.35 -11.53 6.91
N LYS A 47 -2.88 -12.06 8.02
CA LYS A 47 -3.45 -11.23 9.09
C LYS A 47 -2.40 -10.31 9.73
N ARG A 48 -1.20 -10.82 10.03
CA ARG A 48 -0.10 -10.01 10.58
C ARG A 48 0.32 -8.90 9.61
N PHE A 49 0.39 -9.20 8.32
CA PHE A 49 0.67 -8.22 7.28
C PHE A 49 -0.41 -7.14 7.23
N LEU A 50 -1.69 -7.52 7.16
CA LEU A 50 -2.83 -6.58 7.15
C LEU A 50 -2.85 -5.66 8.38
N VAL A 51 -2.63 -6.22 9.58
CA VAL A 51 -2.55 -5.43 10.81
C VAL A 51 -1.34 -4.48 10.78
N GLY A 52 -0.19 -4.97 10.30
CA GLY A 52 1.02 -4.16 10.18
C GLY A 52 0.84 -2.97 9.24
N ILE A 53 0.30 -3.19 8.02
CA ILE A 53 0.07 -2.11 7.07
C ILE A 53 -1.00 -1.13 7.57
N PHE A 54 -2.03 -1.60 8.27
CA PHE A 54 -3.06 -0.73 8.83
C PHE A 54 -2.48 0.21 9.88
N ILE A 55 -1.71 -0.33 10.83
CA ILE A 55 -1.05 0.48 11.86
C ILE A 55 -0.06 1.46 11.21
N PHE A 56 0.73 0.99 10.25
CA PHE A 56 1.70 1.84 9.54
C PHE A 56 1.02 3.02 8.84
N PHE A 57 -0.01 2.79 8.02
CA PHE A 57 -0.70 3.88 7.31
C PHE A 57 -1.55 4.76 8.22
N ALA A 58 -2.14 4.21 9.28
CA ALA A 58 -2.84 5.01 10.29
C ALA A 58 -1.90 6.02 10.97
N LEU A 59 -0.67 5.60 11.27
CA LEU A 59 0.36 6.48 11.82
C LEU A 59 0.96 7.40 10.76
N LEU A 60 1.22 6.90 9.55
CA LEU A 60 1.84 7.65 8.47
C LEU A 60 0.99 8.84 8.02
N PHE A 61 -0.35 8.73 8.11
CA PHE A 61 -1.30 9.78 7.70
C PHE A 61 -1.88 10.56 8.88
N ILE A 62 -1.40 10.35 10.12
CA ILE A 62 -1.88 11.09 11.28
C ILE A 62 -1.64 12.60 11.13
N GLU A 63 -0.65 12.99 10.33
CA GLU A 63 -0.34 14.37 9.97
C GLU A 63 -1.47 15.10 9.29
N VAL A 64 -2.34 14.39 8.58
CA VAL A 64 -3.51 15.01 7.93
C VAL A 64 -4.39 15.74 8.97
N THR A 65 -4.41 15.26 10.22
CA THR A 65 -5.19 15.87 11.30
C THR A 65 -4.69 17.26 11.71
N TYR A 66 -3.37 17.51 11.63
CA TYR A 66 -2.76 18.80 11.95
C TYR A 66 -2.44 19.66 10.71
N CYS A 67 -2.08 19.04 9.58
CA CYS A 67 -1.63 19.72 8.38
C CYS A 67 -2.74 20.35 7.53
N PHE A 68 -3.98 19.85 7.62
CA PHE A 68 -5.09 20.34 6.80
C PHE A 68 -5.94 21.34 7.58
N GLU A 69 -6.36 22.41 6.91
CA GLU A 69 -7.31 23.38 7.45
C GLU A 69 -8.47 23.60 6.49
N ALA A 70 -9.65 23.87 7.05
CA ALA A 70 -10.89 24.00 6.28
C ALA A 70 -11.12 25.41 5.72
N SER A 71 -10.28 26.38 6.10
CA SER A 71 -10.52 27.81 5.89
C SER A 71 -9.25 28.53 5.47
N VAL A 72 -8.59 28.02 4.43
CA VAL A 72 -7.43 28.71 3.83
C VAL A 72 -7.97 29.79 2.87
N PRO A 73 -7.65 31.08 3.06
CA PRO A 73 -8.12 32.14 2.16
C PRO A 73 -7.51 31.98 0.76
N ASN A 74 -8.27 32.32 -0.28
CA ASN A 74 -7.88 32.26 -1.71
C ASN A 74 -7.70 30.87 -2.34
N VAL A 75 -8.29 29.81 -1.78
CA VAL A 75 -8.36 28.50 -2.46
C VAL A 75 -9.81 28.04 -2.66
N PRO A 76 -10.15 27.48 -3.84
CA PRO A 76 -11.51 27.00 -4.14
C PRO A 76 -11.88 25.71 -3.40
N VAL A 77 -10.92 25.07 -2.71
CA VAL A 77 -11.10 23.77 -2.07
C VAL A 77 -11.22 23.93 -0.55
N ALA A 78 -12.31 23.43 0.02
CA ALA A 78 -12.63 23.52 1.45
C ALA A 78 -11.71 22.71 2.38
N CYS A 79 -10.67 22.07 1.84
CA CYS A 79 -9.52 21.54 2.60
C CYS A 79 -8.27 21.76 1.80
N TYR A 80 -7.32 22.45 2.40
CA TYR A 80 -6.01 22.59 1.81
C TYR A 80 -4.91 22.45 2.86
N GLY A 81 -3.73 22.02 2.40
CA GLY A 81 -2.55 21.96 3.25
C GLY A 81 -2.21 23.36 3.74
N ARG A 82 -2.20 23.55 5.06
CA ARG A 82 -1.93 24.85 5.69
C ARG A 82 -0.56 25.40 5.29
N ASN A 83 0.43 24.51 5.18
CA ASN A 83 1.83 24.85 4.98
C ASN A 83 2.42 24.10 3.78
N ILE A 84 3.36 24.74 3.07
CA ILE A 84 4.18 24.13 2.01
C ILE A 84 4.82 22.79 2.46
N PRO A 85 5.47 22.67 3.63
CA PRO A 85 6.05 21.39 4.07
C PRO A 85 5.03 20.27 4.23
N CYS A 86 3.83 20.57 4.73
CA CYS A 86 2.74 19.58 4.84
C CYS A 86 2.31 19.05 3.47
N ARG A 87 2.21 19.95 2.49
CA ARG A 87 1.86 19.59 1.12
C ARG A 87 2.95 18.73 0.47
N LEU A 88 4.21 19.14 0.61
CA LEU A 88 5.35 18.37 0.11
C LEU A 88 5.42 16.98 0.72
N PHE A 89 5.19 16.86 2.03
CA PHE A 89 5.17 15.57 2.71
C PHE A 89 4.05 14.67 2.18
N ASN A 90 2.81 15.19 2.07
CA ASN A 90 1.68 14.43 1.57
C ASN A 90 1.88 13.99 0.11
N ASP A 91 2.38 14.88 -0.75
CA ASP A 91 2.65 14.57 -2.16
C ASP A 91 3.78 13.54 -2.28
N TRP A 92 4.83 13.66 -1.46
CA TRP A 92 5.92 12.68 -1.40
C TRP A 92 5.44 11.33 -0.88
N ALA A 93 4.62 11.30 0.17
CA ALA A 93 4.08 10.09 0.76
C ALA A 93 3.18 9.35 -0.24
N ALA A 94 2.27 10.07 -0.90
CA ALA A 94 1.41 9.52 -1.94
C ALA A 94 2.23 8.97 -3.13
N LEU A 95 3.19 9.75 -3.64
CA LEU A 95 4.04 9.31 -4.75
C LEU A 95 4.84 8.05 -4.38
N SER A 96 5.42 8.02 -3.18
CA SER A 96 6.30 6.94 -2.75
C SER A 96 5.51 5.69 -2.40
N PHE A 97 4.54 5.81 -1.49
CA PHE A 97 3.83 4.67 -0.91
C PHE A 97 2.62 4.22 -1.72
N ASP A 98 1.98 5.08 -2.53
CA ASP A 98 0.80 4.66 -3.31
C ASP A 98 1.14 4.32 -4.76
N ILE A 99 2.24 4.86 -5.30
CA ILE A 99 2.58 4.69 -6.72
C ILE A 99 3.88 3.91 -6.89
N VAL A 100 5.01 4.47 -6.46
CA VAL A 100 6.34 3.95 -6.81
C VAL A 100 6.60 2.60 -6.16
N LEU A 101 6.50 2.52 -4.83
CA LEU A 101 6.80 1.27 -4.11
C LEU A 101 5.84 0.13 -4.49
N PRO A 102 4.49 0.32 -4.49
CA PRO A 102 3.58 -0.73 -4.91
C PRO A 102 3.85 -1.22 -6.33
N SER A 103 4.13 -0.31 -7.27
CA SER A 103 4.41 -0.66 -8.65
C SER A 103 5.68 -1.52 -8.78
N ILE A 104 6.75 -1.17 -8.05
CA ILE A 104 7.98 -1.97 -8.01
C ILE A 104 7.69 -3.37 -7.45
N PHE A 105 6.99 -3.46 -6.32
CA PHE A 105 6.66 -4.75 -5.72
C PHE A 105 5.78 -5.61 -6.62
N LEU A 106 4.74 -5.03 -7.21
CA LEU A 106 3.85 -5.73 -8.13
C LEU A 106 4.59 -6.20 -9.39
N ALA A 107 5.50 -5.39 -9.94
CA ALA A 107 6.29 -5.76 -11.10
C ALA A 107 7.24 -6.94 -10.79
N ILE A 108 7.95 -6.88 -9.67
CA ILE A 108 8.89 -7.93 -9.24
C ILE A 108 8.14 -9.23 -8.95
N PHE A 109 7.20 -9.21 -8.01
CA PHE A 109 6.50 -10.43 -7.58
C PHE A 109 5.55 -10.96 -8.66
N GLY A 110 4.97 -10.09 -9.48
CA GLY A 110 4.16 -10.49 -10.63
C GLY A 110 5.00 -11.25 -11.67
N SER A 111 6.16 -10.71 -12.04
CA SER A 111 7.09 -11.35 -12.98
C SER A 111 7.58 -12.70 -12.46
N LEU A 112 7.94 -12.76 -11.17
CA LEU A 112 8.37 -13.99 -10.53
C LEU A 112 7.25 -15.05 -10.46
N THR A 113 6.01 -14.63 -10.19
CA THR A 113 4.85 -15.53 -10.20
C THR A 113 4.65 -16.14 -11.59
N ILE A 114 4.70 -15.33 -12.66
CA ILE A 114 4.57 -15.80 -14.04
C ILE A 114 5.68 -16.81 -14.37
N ARG A 115 6.93 -16.52 -13.98
CA ARG A 115 8.06 -17.43 -14.18
C ARG A 115 7.83 -18.78 -13.49
N ASN A 116 7.42 -18.77 -12.23
CA ASN A 116 7.17 -19.99 -11.45
C ASN A 116 6.03 -20.83 -12.04
N VAL A 117 4.94 -20.19 -12.49
CA VAL A 117 3.80 -20.88 -13.10
C VAL A 117 4.21 -21.50 -14.43
N ARG A 118 4.94 -20.78 -15.29
CA ARG A 118 5.43 -21.32 -16.58
C ARG A 118 6.33 -22.54 -16.37
N LEU A 119 7.26 -22.49 -15.40
CA LEU A 119 8.14 -23.62 -15.10
C LEU A 119 7.37 -24.87 -14.66
N ARG A 120 6.30 -24.72 -13.87
CA ARG A 120 5.45 -25.86 -13.46
C ARG A 120 4.65 -26.48 -14.60
N VAL A 121 4.23 -25.68 -15.60
CA VAL A 121 3.51 -26.21 -16.76
C VAL A 121 4.44 -27.01 -17.68
N VAL A 122 5.68 -26.56 -17.85
CA VAL A 122 6.67 -27.22 -18.71
C VAL A 122 7.24 -28.49 -18.08
N HIS A 123 7.39 -28.52 -16.75
CA HIS A 123 7.83 -29.69 -15.99
C HIS A 123 6.78 -30.06 -14.95
N PRO A 124 5.73 -30.82 -15.35
CA PRO A 124 4.81 -31.38 -14.38
C PRO A 124 5.58 -32.34 -13.48
N VAL A 125 5.62 -32.02 -12.19
CA VAL A 125 6.17 -32.88 -11.12
C VAL A 125 5.15 -33.93 -10.75
#